data_AF-R4LKP6-F1
#
_entry.id   AF-R4LKP6-F1
#
_cell.length_a   1.000
_cell.length_b   1.000
_cell.length_c   1.000
_cell.angle_alpha   90.00
_cell.angle_beta   90.00
_cell.angle_gamma   90.00
#
_symmetry.space_group_name_H-M   'P 1'
#
loop_
_entity.id
_entity.type
_entity.pdbx_description
1 polymer ?
#
loop_
_entity_poly.entity_id
_entity_poly.type
_entity_poly.pdbx_seq_one_letter_code
_entity_poly.pdbx_strand_id
1 'polypeptide(L)'
;MDAKNPFETPTTYRAHRAEYLVGFAASTALLIWHYDDVRWLPAVALFLYIDVIGYLPGAIAFHRSTTKRIPKIYYYLYNTMHSLITQAVVVTAWGLLIGWEWALLIVPFHLFGDRGLFGNFLKPLSLPFEPVPYPGYSRMIDALTAGVESSGSAIGAVPAAPAPATPRVEAVR
;
A
#
# COMPACT_ATOMS: atom_id res chain seq x y z
N MET A 1 1.46 -1.91 -3.06
CA MET A 1 2.92 -1.93 -2.94
C MET A 1 3.19 -2.30 -1.50
N ASP A 2 4.25 -3.06 -1.28
CA ASP A 2 4.60 -3.57 0.04
C ASP A 2 6.11 -3.48 0.23
N ALA A 3 6.59 -3.80 1.42
CA ALA A 3 8.01 -3.72 1.75
C ALA A 3 8.93 -4.58 0.86
N LYS A 4 8.40 -5.61 0.19
CA LYS A 4 9.17 -6.47 -0.72
C LYS A 4 9.05 -6.02 -2.18
N ASN A 5 7.97 -5.34 -2.53
CA ASN A 5 7.67 -4.87 -3.88
C ASN A 5 7.15 -3.42 -3.84
N PRO A 6 8.01 -2.45 -3.50
CA PRO A 6 7.58 -1.06 -3.39
C PRO A 6 7.36 -0.40 -4.76
N PHE A 7 7.89 -0.95 -5.86
CA PHE A 7 7.90 -0.33 -7.20
C PHE A 7 8.44 1.10 -7.25
N GLU A 8 9.27 1.41 -6.26
CA GLU A 8 10.07 2.61 -6.15
C GLU A 8 11.54 2.20 -6.03
N THR A 9 12.46 3.11 -6.36
CA THR A 9 13.88 2.92 -6.04
C THR A 9 14.06 2.89 -4.52
N PRO A 10 15.12 2.25 -3.99
CA PRO A 10 15.34 2.19 -2.55
C PRO A 10 15.37 3.58 -1.87
N THR A 11 15.93 4.59 -2.53
CA THR A 11 16.02 5.95 -2.00
C THR A 11 14.65 6.65 -1.99
N THR A 12 13.91 6.61 -3.10
CA THR A 12 12.58 7.22 -3.17
C THR A 12 11.60 6.54 -2.22
N TYR A 13 11.68 5.21 -2.09
CA TYR A 13 10.86 4.46 -1.14
C TYR A 13 11.10 4.86 0.31
N ARG A 14 12.36 5.07 0.71
CA ARG A 14 12.71 5.57 2.06
C ARG A 14 12.17 6.98 2.28
N ALA A 15 12.31 7.87 1.30
CA ALA A 15 11.79 9.23 1.38
C ALA A 15 10.26 9.24 1.52
N HIS A 16 9.56 8.46 0.69
CA HIS A 16 8.11 8.32 0.74
C HIS A 16 7.63 7.77 2.10
N ARG A 17 8.33 6.77 2.65
CA ARG A 17 8.05 6.28 4.01
C ARG A 17 8.30 7.33 5.09
N ALA A 18 9.33 8.17 4.93
CA ALA A 18 9.64 9.23 5.88
C ALA A 18 8.52 10.26 6.01
N GLU A 19 7.84 10.61 4.91
CA GLU A 19 6.66 11.49 4.95
C GLU A 19 5.57 10.92 5.87
N TYR A 20 5.29 9.62 5.74
CA TYR A 20 4.33 8.94 6.63
C TYR A 20 4.84 8.79 8.06
N LEU A 21 6.15 8.63 8.28
CA LEU A 21 6.70 8.61 9.63
C LEU A 21 6.52 9.95 10.35
N VAL A 22 6.62 11.08 9.65
CA VAL A 22 6.34 12.40 10.22
C VAL A 22 4.87 12.49 10.63
N GLY A 23 3.94 12.08 9.76
CA GLY A 23 2.52 12.02 10.08
C GLY A 23 2.24 11.13 11.30
N PHE A 24 2.84 9.93 11.33
CA PHE A 24 2.72 8.99 12.44
C PHE A 24 3.22 9.58 13.75
N ALA A 25 4.39 10.22 13.74
CA ALA A 25 4.97 10.88 14.92
C ALA A 25 4.08 12.03 15.41
N ALA A 26 3.54 12.85 14.51
CA ALA A 26 2.64 13.94 14.85
C ALA A 26 1.33 13.42 15.47
N SER A 27 0.70 12.41 14.85
CA SER A 27 -0.52 11.79 15.42
C SER A 27 -0.25 11.15 16.78
N THR A 28 0.90 10.50 16.95
CA THR A 28 1.31 9.89 18.23
C THR A 28 1.49 10.96 19.30
N ALA A 29 2.21 12.05 19.00
CA ALA A 29 2.44 13.13 19.94
C ALA A 29 1.12 13.79 20.39
N LEU A 30 0.19 14.02 19.45
CA LEU A 30 -1.12 14.58 19.78
C LEU A 30 -1.99 13.63 20.61
N LEU A 31 -1.98 12.33 20.30
CA LEU A 31 -2.69 11.32 21.11
C LEU A 31 -2.14 11.24 22.54
N ILE A 32 -0.82 11.36 22.72
CA ILE A 32 -0.19 11.40 24.04
C ILE A 32 -0.54 12.71 24.77
N TRP A 33 -0.45 13.84 24.07
CA TRP A 33 -0.76 15.15 24.66
C TRP A 33 -2.21 15.22 25.16
N HIS A 34 -3.14 14.66 24.39
CA HIS A 34 -4.58 14.67 24.68
C HIS A 34 -5.07 13.33 25.25
N TYR A 35 -4.21 12.56 25.91
CA TYR A 35 -4.52 11.20 26.35
C TYR A 35 -5.82 11.09 27.15
N ASP A 36 -6.07 12.03 28.07
CA ASP A 36 -7.26 12.06 28.92
C ASP A 36 -8.51 12.54 28.17
N ASP A 37 -8.34 13.32 27.09
CA ASP A 37 -9.44 13.80 26.24
C ASP A 37 -9.83 12.77 25.17
N VAL A 38 -9.02 11.73 24.97
CA VAL A 38 -9.28 10.68 23.97
C VAL A 38 -10.36 9.75 24.51
N ARG A 39 -11.47 9.68 23.77
CA ARG A 39 -12.46 8.61 23.94
C ARG A 39 -11.90 7.30 23.41
N TRP A 40 -11.26 6.54 24.29
CA TRP A 40 -10.52 5.32 23.95
C TRP A 40 -11.36 4.23 23.32
N LEU A 41 -12.63 4.06 23.71
CA LEU A 41 -13.49 3.04 23.11
C LEU A 41 -13.74 3.30 21.61
N PRO A 42 -14.21 4.50 21.18
CA PRO A 42 -14.21 4.89 19.78
C PRO A 42 -12.83 4.76 19.11
N ALA A 43 -11.75 5.18 19.77
CA ALA A 43 -10.41 5.10 19.19
C ALA A 43 -10.01 3.65 18.87
N VAL A 44 -10.19 2.72 19.80
CA VAL A 44 -9.90 1.29 19.59
C VAL A 44 -10.78 0.71 18.48
N ALA A 45 -12.07 1.07 18.43
CA ALA A 45 -12.95 0.61 17.36
C ALA A 45 -12.51 1.14 15.99
N LEU A 46 -12.16 2.42 15.89
CA LEU A 46 -11.66 3.08 14.69
C LEU A 46 -10.27 2.58 14.26
N PHE A 47 -9.44 2.11 15.19
CA PHE A 47 -8.19 1.42 14.85
C PHE A 47 -8.48 0.04 14.26
N LEU A 48 -9.26 -0.79 14.97
CA LEU A 48 -9.45 -2.19 14.60
C LEU A 48 -10.28 -2.38 13.33
N TYR A 49 -11.31 -1.57 13.08
CA TYR A 49 -12.22 -1.82 11.96
C TYR A 49 -11.52 -1.77 10.59
N ILE A 50 -10.44 -0.97 10.46
CA ILE A 50 -9.65 -0.85 9.24
C ILE A 50 -9.08 -2.21 8.84
N ASP A 51 -8.49 -2.93 9.79
CA ASP A 51 -7.86 -4.23 9.54
C ASP A 51 -8.87 -5.37 9.60
N VAL A 52 -9.83 -5.33 10.52
CA VAL A 52 -10.86 -6.37 10.65
C VAL A 52 -11.68 -6.50 9.37
N ILE A 53 -11.97 -5.39 8.69
CA ILE A 53 -12.70 -5.39 7.41
C ILE A 53 -11.72 -5.50 6.23
N GLY A 54 -10.61 -4.76 6.28
CA GLY A 54 -9.72 -4.60 5.13
C GLY A 54 -8.70 -5.72 4.95
N TYR A 55 -7.98 -6.08 6.02
CA TYR A 55 -6.80 -6.94 5.94
C TYR A 55 -7.08 -8.38 6.34
N LEU A 56 -7.66 -8.57 7.53
CA LEU A 56 -7.78 -9.86 8.20
C LEU A 56 -8.52 -10.91 7.33
N PRO A 57 -9.64 -10.60 6.65
CA PRO A 57 -10.32 -11.59 5.80
C PRO A 57 -9.42 -12.08 4.66
N GLY A 58 -8.66 -11.17 4.04
CA GLY A 58 -7.73 -11.50 2.96
C GLY A 58 -6.53 -12.31 3.43
N ALA A 59 -5.95 -11.94 4.57
CA ALA A 59 -4.84 -12.67 5.17
C ALA A 59 -5.24 -14.11 5.54
N ILE A 60 -6.40 -14.28 6.19
CA ILE A 60 -6.93 -15.60 6.52
C ILE A 60 -7.15 -16.43 5.24
N ALA A 61 -7.80 -15.86 4.22
CA ALA A 61 -8.02 -16.55 2.95
C ALA A 61 -6.69 -16.94 2.27
N PHE A 62 -5.68 -16.07 2.32
CA PHE A 62 -4.36 -16.30 1.75
C PHE A 62 -3.62 -17.43 2.46
N HIS A 63 -3.61 -17.41 3.79
CA HIS A 63 -2.93 -18.43 4.58
C HIS A 63 -3.61 -19.79 4.47
N ARG A 64 -4.93 -19.84 4.37
CA ARG A 64 -5.70 -21.08 4.14
C ARG A 64 -5.62 -21.60 2.70
N SER A 65 -5.33 -20.75 1.73
CA SER A 65 -5.17 -21.17 0.32
C SER A 65 -3.89 -21.98 0.13
N THR A 66 -3.99 -23.11 -0.57
CA THR A 66 -2.83 -23.92 -0.98
C THR A 66 -2.05 -23.25 -2.11
N THR A 67 -2.75 -22.61 -3.05
CA THR A 67 -2.14 -21.96 -4.22
C THR A 67 -1.72 -20.51 -3.98
N LYS A 68 -2.08 -19.94 -2.81
CA LYS A 68 -1.88 -18.52 -2.47
C LYS A 68 -2.56 -17.54 -3.43
N ARG A 69 -3.45 -18.04 -4.29
CA ARG A 69 -4.35 -17.24 -5.11
C ARG A 69 -5.67 -17.09 -4.37
N ILE A 70 -6.10 -15.84 -4.18
CA ILE A 70 -7.38 -15.52 -3.52
C ILE A 70 -8.19 -14.55 -4.40
N PRO A 71 -9.54 -14.54 -4.25
CA PRO A 71 -10.42 -13.60 -4.93
C PRO A 71 -9.99 -12.13 -4.79
N LYS A 72 -10.20 -11.33 -5.84
CA LYS A 72 -9.83 -9.91 -5.86
C LYS A 72 -10.62 -9.05 -4.88
N ILE A 73 -11.78 -9.51 -4.40
CA ILE A 73 -12.57 -8.80 -3.39
C ILE A 73 -11.74 -8.47 -2.14
N TYR A 74 -10.86 -9.37 -1.69
CA TYR A 74 -10.01 -9.12 -0.53
C TYR A 74 -9.02 -7.96 -0.76
N TYR A 75 -8.55 -7.78 -2.00
CA TYR A 75 -7.68 -6.66 -2.36
C TYR A 75 -8.47 -5.35 -2.37
N TYR A 76 -9.69 -5.37 -2.88
CA TYR A 76 -10.57 -4.19 -2.87
C TYR A 76 -10.99 -3.80 -1.45
N LEU A 77 -11.27 -4.77 -0.58
CA LEU A 77 -11.53 -4.52 0.84
C LEU A 77 -10.32 -3.86 1.50
N TYR A 78 -9.13 -4.44 1.35
CA TYR A 78 -7.89 -3.87 1.87
C TYR A 78 -7.69 -2.44 1.36
N ASN A 79 -7.71 -2.25 0.03
CA ASN A 79 -7.46 -0.95 -0.59
C ASN A 79 -8.49 0.10 -0.21
N THR A 80 -9.77 -0.29 -0.09
CA THR A 80 -10.84 0.63 0.34
C THR A 80 -10.60 1.07 1.78
N MET A 81 -10.36 0.13 2.69
CA MET A 81 -10.18 0.44 4.11
C MET A 81 -8.87 1.17 4.40
N HIS A 82 -7.80 0.88 3.64
CA HIS A 82 -6.51 1.54 3.78
C HIS A 82 -6.36 2.78 2.89
N SER A 83 -7.41 3.21 2.19
CA SER A 83 -7.39 4.43 1.39
C SER A 83 -7.51 5.67 2.28
N LEU A 84 -6.58 6.63 2.11
CA LEU A 84 -6.69 7.93 2.76
C LEU A 84 -7.99 8.67 2.37
N ILE A 85 -8.51 8.43 1.16
CA ILE A 85 -9.78 9.04 0.72
C ILE A 85 -10.95 8.50 1.55
N THR A 86 -11.06 7.17 1.65
CA THR A 86 -12.10 6.54 2.48
C THR A 86 -12.03 7.03 3.92
N GLN A 87 -10.83 7.09 4.46
CA GLN A 87 -10.61 7.48 5.85
C GLN A 87 -10.87 8.96 6.10
N ALA A 88 -10.52 9.84 5.16
CA ALA A 88 -10.91 11.25 5.21
C ALA A 88 -12.43 11.41 5.21
N VAL A 89 -13.16 10.62 4.41
CA VAL A 89 -14.63 10.61 4.41
C VAL A 89 -15.16 10.15 5.77
N VAL A 90 -14.64 9.06 6.34
CA VAL A 90 -15.07 8.56 7.66
C VAL A 90 -14.83 9.60 8.76
N VAL A 91 -13.61 10.14 8.85
CA VAL A 91 -13.24 11.16 9.85
C VAL A 91 -14.11 12.40 9.71
N THR A 92 -14.32 12.88 8.48
CA THR A 92 -15.15 14.07 8.23
C THR A 92 -16.60 13.81 8.55
N ALA A 93 -17.16 12.67 8.14
CA ALA A 93 -18.54 12.29 8.46
C ALA A 93 -18.75 12.18 9.97
N TRP A 94 -17.79 11.58 10.70
CA TRP A 94 -17.85 11.53 12.16
C TRP A 94 -17.80 12.92 12.79
N GLY A 95 -16.86 13.76 12.35
CA GLY A 95 -16.73 15.15 12.80
C GLY A 95 -18.01 15.96 12.63
N LEU A 96 -18.74 15.75 11.53
CA LEU A 96 -19.98 16.45 11.22
C LEU A 96 -21.22 15.88 11.92
N LEU A 97 -21.30 14.56 12.11
CA LEU A 97 -22.51 13.89 12.62
C LEU A 97 -22.48 13.65 14.13
N ILE A 98 -21.29 13.44 14.70
CA ILE A 98 -21.07 13.08 16.10
C ILE A 98 -20.30 14.19 16.82
N GLY A 99 -19.35 14.81 16.12
CA GLY A 99 -18.52 15.89 16.63
C GLY A 99 -17.03 15.60 16.45
N TRP A 100 -16.23 16.67 16.43
CA TRP A 100 -14.78 16.58 16.37
C TRP A 100 -14.21 16.17 17.73
N GLU A 101 -13.43 15.09 17.75
CA GLU A 101 -12.82 14.56 18.97
C GLU A 101 -11.44 13.97 18.69
N TRP A 102 -10.60 13.92 19.73
CA TRP A 102 -9.22 13.43 19.65
C TRP A 102 -9.11 11.94 19.28
N ALA A 103 -10.17 11.15 19.52
CA ALA A 103 -10.22 9.75 19.11
C ALA A 103 -10.03 9.57 17.61
N LEU A 104 -10.41 10.55 16.78
CA LEU A 104 -10.26 10.50 15.33
C LEU A 104 -8.79 10.47 14.88
N LEU A 105 -7.84 10.92 15.72
CA LEU A 105 -6.40 10.86 15.43
C LEU A 105 -5.87 9.42 15.34
N ILE A 106 -6.60 8.43 15.86
CA ILE A 106 -6.20 7.03 15.75
C ILE A 106 -6.21 6.55 14.29
N VAL A 107 -7.03 7.17 13.43
CA VAL A 107 -7.15 6.83 12.00
C VAL A 107 -5.86 7.20 11.25
N PRO A 108 -5.39 8.47 11.27
CA PRO A 108 -4.08 8.80 10.70
C PRO A 108 -2.94 8.06 11.41
N PHE A 109 -2.99 7.86 12.73
CA PHE A 109 -2.00 7.04 13.45
C PHE A 109 -1.87 5.63 12.82
N HIS A 110 -2.99 4.94 12.56
CA HIS A 110 -2.99 3.62 11.93
C HIS A 110 -2.42 3.67 10.51
N LEU A 111 -2.96 4.55 9.67
CA LEU A 111 -2.62 4.62 8.25
C LEU A 111 -1.18 5.05 7.99
N PHE A 112 -0.68 5.97 8.81
CA PHE A 112 0.68 6.45 8.74
C PHE A 112 1.66 5.47 9.37
N GLY A 113 1.26 4.74 10.42
CA GLY A 113 2.02 3.63 10.97
C GLY A 113 2.22 2.52 9.92
N ASP A 114 1.15 2.11 9.23
CA ASP A 114 1.22 1.05 8.22
C ASP A 114 2.18 1.39 7.07
N ARG A 115 2.14 2.64 6.59
CA ARG A 115 3.00 3.11 5.50
C ARG A 115 4.41 3.45 5.96
N GLY A 116 4.53 4.17 7.07
CA GLY A 116 5.80 4.66 7.59
C GLY A 116 6.64 3.55 8.21
N LEU A 117 6.07 2.76 9.13
CA LEU A 117 6.79 1.72 9.88
C LEU A 117 6.85 0.39 9.14
N PHE A 118 5.73 -0.07 8.57
CA PHE A 118 5.68 -1.38 7.90
C PHE A 118 5.91 -1.30 6.40
N GLY A 119 5.75 -0.13 5.79
CA GLY A 119 5.98 0.04 4.35
C GLY A 119 4.88 -0.59 3.50
N ASN A 120 3.69 -0.77 4.07
CA ASN A 120 2.52 -1.29 3.38
C ASN A 120 1.71 -0.15 2.76
N PHE A 121 1.36 -0.32 1.50
CA PHE A 121 0.53 0.60 0.73
C PHE A 121 -0.59 -0.19 0.05
N LEU A 122 -1.40 0.48 -0.78
CA LEU A 122 -2.47 -0.18 -1.53
C LEU A 122 -1.98 -1.42 -2.26
N LYS A 123 -2.58 -2.59 -1.99
CA LYS A 123 -2.22 -3.87 -2.59
C LYS A 123 -2.46 -3.83 -4.10
N PRO A 124 -1.44 -4.13 -4.92
CA PRO A 124 -1.62 -4.21 -6.35
C PRO A 124 -2.37 -5.50 -6.68
N LEU A 125 -3.35 -5.42 -7.57
CA LEU A 125 -4.21 -6.56 -7.90
C LEU A 125 -3.46 -7.68 -8.61
N SER A 126 -2.28 -7.42 -9.16
CA SER A 126 -1.50 -8.40 -9.93
C SER A 126 -0.48 -9.18 -9.11
N LEU A 127 -0.26 -8.81 -7.84
CA LEU A 127 0.66 -9.52 -6.95
C LEU A 127 -0.09 -10.39 -5.94
N PRO A 128 0.60 -11.32 -5.26
CA PRO A 128 0.07 -12.02 -4.09
C PRO A 128 -0.45 -11.04 -3.03
N PHE A 129 -1.44 -11.48 -2.24
CA PHE A 129 -2.03 -10.63 -1.21
C PHE A 129 -1.02 -10.33 -0.11
N GLU A 130 -0.33 -11.36 0.40
CA GLU A 130 0.78 -11.17 1.32
C GLU A 130 2.08 -10.82 0.59
N PRO A 131 2.99 -10.05 1.22
CA PRO A 131 4.25 -9.65 0.62
C PRO A 131 5.12 -10.87 0.25
N VAL A 132 5.35 -11.06 -1.05
CA VAL A 132 6.27 -12.08 -1.60
C VAL A 132 7.15 -11.40 -2.64
N PRO A 133 8.49 -11.57 -2.61
CA PRO A 133 9.36 -10.94 -3.60
C PRO A 133 8.94 -11.29 -5.04
N TYR A 134 8.79 -10.26 -5.87
CA TYR A 134 8.37 -10.38 -7.26
C TYR A 134 9.58 -10.22 -8.19
N PRO A 135 9.94 -11.23 -9.01
CA PRO A 135 11.11 -11.15 -9.89
C PRO A 135 11.08 -9.96 -10.86
N GLY A 136 9.90 -9.48 -11.24
CA GLY A 136 9.78 -8.29 -12.09
C GLY A 136 10.25 -7.01 -11.41
N TYR A 137 10.06 -6.89 -10.10
CA TYR A 137 10.59 -5.75 -9.33
C TYR A 137 12.12 -5.78 -9.30
N SER A 138 12.73 -6.94 -9.03
CA SER A 138 14.19 -7.09 -9.05
C SER A 138 14.80 -6.67 -10.39
N ARG A 139 14.27 -7.20 -11.50
CA ARG A 139 14.74 -6.82 -12.85
C ARG A 139 14.64 -5.32 -13.12
N MET A 140 13.55 -4.69 -12.66
CA MET A 140 13.36 -3.25 -12.81
C MET A 140 14.44 -2.46 -12.06
N ILE A 141 14.74 -2.83 -10.81
CA ILE A 141 15.76 -2.17 -10.01
C ILE A 141 17.16 -2.38 -10.57
N ASP A 142 17.47 -3.59 -11.03
CA ASP A 142 18.76 -3.90 -11.67
C ASP A 142 18.97 -3.02 -12.91
N ALA A 143 17.95 -2.89 -13.76
CA ALA A 143 18.00 -2.06 -14.96
C ALA A 143 18.14 -0.56 -14.66
N LEU A 144 17.42 -0.04 -13.65
CA LEU A 144 17.54 1.36 -13.24
C LEU A 144 18.93 1.67 -12.65
N THR A 145 19.50 0.73 -11.91
CA THR A 145 20.84 0.88 -11.32
C THR A 145 21.92 0.85 -12.39
N ALA A 146 21.86 -0.13 -13.31
CA ALA A 146 22.78 -0.21 -14.46
C ALA A 146 22.63 0.98 -15.42
N GLY A 147 21.42 1.53 -15.56
CA GLY A 147 21.14 2.73 -16.36
C GLY A 147 21.81 3.99 -15.83
N VAL A 148 21.99 4.12 -14.51
CA VAL A 148 22.74 5.21 -13.89
C VAL A 148 24.24 5.08 -14.18
N GLU A 149 24.77 3.85 -14.14
CA GLU A 149 26.17 3.57 -14.50
C GLU A 149 26.45 3.82 -15.99
N SER A 150 25.50 3.48 -16.87
CA SER A 150 25.63 3.65 -18.32
C SER A 150 25.33 5.07 -18.82
N SER A 151 24.46 5.82 -18.14
CA SER A 151 24.15 7.23 -18.49
C SER A 151 25.29 8.19 -18.16
N GLY A 152 26.26 7.78 -17.33
CA GLY A 152 27.55 8.45 -17.22
C GLY A 152 28.45 8.25 -18.45
N SER A 153 28.09 7.36 -19.38
CA SER A 153 28.94 6.98 -20.53
C SER A 153 28.26 7.03 -21.90
N ALA A 154 26.94 6.95 -22.06
CA ALA A 154 26.32 7.04 -23.39
C ALA A 154 24.80 7.24 -23.34
N ILE A 155 24.31 8.38 -23.84
CA ILE A 155 22.98 8.45 -24.44
C ILE A 155 23.05 7.67 -25.76
N GLY A 156 22.80 6.36 -25.70
CA GLY A 156 22.86 5.44 -26.84
C GLY A 156 21.56 4.67 -27.01
N ALA A 157 20.75 5.12 -27.98
CA ALA A 157 19.64 4.45 -28.68
C ALA A 157 18.86 3.34 -27.92
N VAL A 158 17.61 3.65 -27.57
CA VAL A 158 16.60 2.63 -27.24
C VAL A 158 16.27 1.83 -28.52
N PRO A 159 16.48 0.50 -28.57
CA PRO A 159 16.01 -0.31 -29.69
C PRO A 159 14.48 -0.40 -29.63
N ALA A 160 13.81 -0.18 -30.77
CA ALA A 160 12.37 -0.34 -30.88
C ALA A 160 11.94 -1.78 -30.53
N ALA A 161 10.87 -1.90 -29.75
CA ALA A 161 10.29 -3.20 -29.42
C ALA A 161 9.83 -3.94 -30.69
N PRO A 162 10.10 -5.25 -30.83
CA PRO A 162 9.62 -6.01 -31.97
C PRO A 162 8.09 -6.07 -31.95
N ALA A 163 7.47 -5.84 -33.12
CA ALA A 163 6.03 -5.89 -33.31
C ALA A 163 5.46 -7.27 -32.94
N PRO A 164 4.25 -7.34 -32.36
CA PRO A 164 3.63 -8.60 -32.02
C PRO A 164 3.38 -9.44 -33.28
N ALA A 165 3.76 -10.72 -33.23
CA ALA A 165 3.53 -11.67 -34.30
C ALA A 165 2.03 -11.83 -34.56
N THR A 166 1.62 -11.66 -35.82
CA THR A 166 0.27 -11.93 -36.29
C THR A 166 -0.07 -13.42 -36.13
N PRO A 167 -1.23 -13.79 -35.58
CA PRO A 167 -1.64 -15.18 -35.50
C PRO A 167 -1.93 -15.71 -36.91
N ARG A 168 -1.27 -16.81 -37.28
CA ARG A 168 -1.52 -17.55 -38.51
C ARG A 168 -2.84 -18.30 -38.35
N VAL A 169 -3.88 -17.87 -39.05
CA VAL A 169 -5.15 -18.61 -39.16
C VAL A 169 -4.92 -19.77 -40.13
N GLU A 170 -4.80 -20.99 -39.60
CA GLU A 170 -4.85 -22.19 -40.43
C GLU A 170 -6.31 -22.45 -40.84
N ALA A 171 -6.57 -22.37 -42.15
CA ALA A 171 -7.84 -22.75 -42.73
C ALA A 171 -7.98 -24.27 -42.69
N VAL A 172 -8.95 -24.76 -41.91
CA VAL A 172 -9.39 -26.15 -41.93
C VAL A 172 -10.07 -26.42 -43.28
N ARG A 173 -9.55 -27.38 -44.03
CA ARG A 173 -10.24 -28.02 -45.15
C ARG A 173 -10.75 -29.38 -44.71
#